data_AF-A0A1F3M443-F1
#
_entry.id   AF-A0A1F3M443-F1
#
_cell.length_a   1.000
_cell.length_b   1.000
_cell.length_c   1.000
_cell.angle_alpha   90.00
_cell.angle_beta   90.00
_cell.angle_gamma   90.00
#
_symmetry.space_group_name_H-M   'P 1'
#
loop_
_entity.id
_entity.type
_entity.pdbx_description
1 polymer ?
#
loop_
_entity_poly.entity_id
_entity_poly.type
_entity_poly.pdbx_seq_one_letter_code
_entity_poly.pdbx_strand_id
1 'polypeptide(L)' 'MEKFSSTSFRESENQDSLSKQLKVVKKPYRNEYVPGFNIQGKYLEAFGFNKGDMVDVLVSENRILIEKIIDRID' A
#
# COMPACT_ATOMS: atom_id res chain seq x y z
N MET A 1 47.38 -17.81 0.99
CA MET A 1 46.20 -17.33 1.73
C MET A 1 45.36 -16.52 0.78
N GLU A 2 44.20 -17.05 0.43
CA GLU A 2 43.29 -16.47 -0.55
C GLU A 2 42.68 -15.17 -0.04
N LYS A 3 42.60 -14.18 -0.93
CA LYS A 3 41.99 -12.88 -0.69
C LYS A 3 40.48 -13.04 -0.75
N PHE A 4 39.79 -12.98 0.39
CA PHE A 4 38.35 -12.78 0.40
C PHE A 4 38.04 -11.29 0.29
N SER A 5 37.79 -10.85 -0.95
CA SER A 5 37.10 -9.59 -1.23
C SER A 5 35.67 -9.76 -0.80
N SER A 6 35.31 -9.26 0.39
CA SER A 6 33.93 -9.12 0.80
C SER A 6 33.30 -7.98 0.00
N THR A 7 32.94 -8.26 -1.26
CA THR A 7 32.03 -7.41 -2.01
C THR A 7 30.66 -7.56 -1.37
N SER A 8 30.37 -6.70 -0.39
CA SER A 8 29.03 -6.56 0.15
C SER A 8 28.16 -5.94 -0.92
N PHE A 9 27.51 -6.77 -1.72
CA PHE A 9 26.35 -6.39 -2.52
C PHE A 9 25.25 -5.99 -1.54
N ARG A 10 25.23 -4.72 -1.15
CA ARG A 10 24.00 -4.10 -0.66
C ARG A 10 23.27 -3.66 -1.91
N GLU A 11 22.44 -4.56 -2.41
CA GLU A 11 21.35 -4.21 -3.31
C GLU A 11 20.56 -3.10 -2.60
N SER A 12 20.75 -1.88 -3.08
CA SER A 12 19.90 -0.76 -2.73
C SER A 12 18.54 -1.05 -3.33
N GLU A 13 17.66 -1.65 -2.54
CA GLU A 13 16.22 -1.67 -2.84
C GLU A 13 15.75 -0.22 -2.93
N ASN A 14 15.70 0.31 -4.15
CA ASN A 14 14.92 1.51 -4.44
C ASN A 14 13.46 1.11 -4.27
N GLN A 15 12.95 1.19 -3.04
CA GLN A 15 11.54 1.15 -2.77
C GLN A 15 10.95 2.49 -3.24
N ASP A 16 10.67 2.59 -4.54
CA ASP A 16 10.05 3.78 -5.13
C ASP A 16 8.72 4.06 -4.42
N SER A 17 8.73 5.03 -3.52
CA SER A 17 7.53 5.43 -2.78
C SER A 17 6.61 6.21 -3.72
N LEU A 18 5.55 5.57 -4.22
CA LEU A 18 4.53 6.25 -5.01
C LEU A 18 3.62 7.09 -4.09
N SER A 19 3.86 8.40 -4.04
CA SER A 19 2.99 9.34 -3.29
C SER A 19 1.98 10.02 -4.21
N LYS A 20 0.70 10.06 -3.83
CA LYS A 20 -0.34 10.82 -4.53
C LYS A 20 -1.27 11.49 -3.54
N GLN A 21 -1.52 12.78 -3.74
CA GLN A 21 -2.56 13.49 -3.00
C GLN A 21 -3.93 13.18 -3.63
N LEU A 22 -4.89 12.79 -2.79
CA LEU A 22 -6.26 12.53 -3.20
C LEU A 22 -7.16 13.66 -2.70
N LYS A 23 -8.10 14.11 -3.54
CA LYS A 23 -9.13 15.05 -3.14
C LYS A 23 -10.28 14.29 -2.49
N VAL A 24 -10.82 14.84 -1.39
CA VAL A 24 -12.09 14.38 -0.83
C VAL A 24 -13.18 14.62 -1.87
N VAL A 25 -13.93 13.58 -2.20
CA VAL A 25 -15.07 13.63 -3.10
C VAL A 25 -16.31 13.10 -2.38
N LYS A 26 -17.49 13.44 -2.90
CA LYS A 26 -18.73 12.81 -2.46
C LYS A 26 -18.85 11.44 -3.12
N LYS A 27 -19.04 10.40 -2.32
CA LYS A 27 -19.32 9.03 -2.80
C LYS A 27 -20.74 8.64 -2.39
N PRO A 28 -21.52 8.00 -3.28
CA PRO A 28 -22.80 7.44 -2.90
C PRO A 28 -22.57 6.30 -1.90
N TYR A 29 -23.27 6.33 -0.78
CA TYR A 29 -23.28 5.26 0.21
C TYR A 29 -24.71 5.10 0.70
N ARG A 30 -25.29 3.92 0.40
CA ARG A 30 -26.72 3.66 0.62
C ARG A 30 -27.59 4.72 -0.10
N ASN A 31 -28.37 5.51 0.65
CA ASN A 31 -29.30 6.52 0.15
C ASN A 31 -28.78 7.96 0.33
N GLU A 32 -27.50 8.14 0.64
CA GLU A 32 -26.90 9.45 0.87
C GLU A 32 -25.52 9.58 0.22
N TYR A 33 -24.96 10.80 0.29
CA TYR A 33 -23.60 11.10 -0.15
C TYR A 33 -22.71 11.34 1.04
N VAL A 34 -21.65 10.55 1.16
CA VAL A 34 -20.66 10.64 2.24
C VAL A 34 -19.30 11.10 1.69
N PRO A 35 -18.44 11.69 2.52
CA PRO A 35 -17.05 11.94 2.16
C PRO A 35 -16.32 10.62 1.83
N GLY A 36 -15.53 10.63 0.77
CA GLY A 36 -14.67 9.51 0.41
C GLY A 36 -13.54 9.92 -0.50
N PHE A 37 -12.65 8.98 -0.79
CA PHE A 37 -11.53 9.16 -1.71
C PHE A 37 -11.63 8.12 -2.82
N ASN A 38 -11.11 8.42 -4.01
CA ASN A 38 -11.04 7.43 -5.07
C ASN A 38 -9.73 6.65 -4.94
N ILE A 39 -9.80 5.47 -4.32
CA ILE A 39 -8.62 4.64 -4.11
C ILE A 39 -8.31 3.62 -5.25
N GLN A 40 -8.97 3.75 -6.40
CA GLN A 40 -8.94 2.74 -7.45
C GLN A 40 -7.83 2.97 -8.49
N GLY A 41 -7.30 1.89 -9.07
CA GLY A 41 -6.45 1.92 -10.27
C GLY A 41 -5.04 1.39 -10.04
N LYS A 42 -4.12 1.78 -10.95
CA LYS A 42 -2.78 1.21 -11.13
C LYS A 42 -1.90 1.10 -9.88
N TYR A 43 -2.16 1.85 -8.83
CA TYR A 43 -1.37 1.74 -7.59
C TYR A 43 -1.81 0.53 -6.77
N LEU A 44 -3.10 0.21 -6.67
CA LEU A 44 -3.52 -1.04 -6.02
C LEU A 44 -2.90 -2.23 -6.76
N GLU A 45 -2.87 -2.19 -8.10
CA GLU A 45 -2.19 -3.17 -8.95
C GLU A 45 -0.67 -3.20 -8.69
N ALA A 46 -0.01 -2.04 -8.66
CA ALA A 46 1.44 -1.94 -8.43
C ALA A 46 1.87 -2.46 -7.05
N PHE A 47 1.00 -2.35 -6.04
CA PHE A 47 1.21 -2.88 -4.69
C PHE A 47 0.62 -4.28 -4.50
N GLY A 48 0.19 -4.95 -5.58
CA GLY A 48 -0.21 -6.35 -5.58
C GLY A 48 -1.55 -6.64 -4.91
N PHE A 49 -2.42 -5.64 -4.76
CA PHE A 49 -3.79 -5.86 -4.29
C PHE A 49 -4.64 -6.45 -5.42
N ASN A 50 -5.23 -7.62 -5.18
CA ASN A 50 -6.10 -8.32 -6.11
C ASN A 50 -7.54 -8.31 -5.62
N LYS A 51 -8.46 -8.57 -6.55
CA LYS A 51 -9.88 -8.77 -6.20
C LYS A 51 -10.01 -9.97 -5.26
N GLY A 52 -10.58 -9.74 -4.08
CA GLY A 52 -10.77 -10.77 -3.06
C GLY A 52 -9.73 -10.73 -1.95
N ASP A 53 -8.66 -9.95 -2.09
CA ASP A 53 -7.69 -9.74 -1.01
C ASP A 53 -8.37 -9.05 0.18
N MET A 54 -8.01 -9.51 1.38
CA MET A 54 -8.39 -8.86 2.63
C MET A 54 -7.34 -7.81 3.01
N VAL A 55 -7.81 -6.71 3.58
CA VAL A 55 -6.96 -5.60 4.01
C VAL A 55 -7.34 -5.18 5.42
N ASP A 56 -6.32 -4.83 6.20
CA ASP A 56 -6.51 -4.19 7.50
C ASP A 56 -6.59 -2.68 7.33
N VAL A 57 -7.54 -2.07 8.04
CA VAL A 57 -7.74 -0.61 8.05
C VAL A 57 -7.59 -0.11 9.48
N LEU A 58 -6.53 0.67 9.70
CA LEU A 58 -6.25 1.30 10.98
C LEU A 58 -6.57 2.79 10.88
N VAL A 59 -7.44 3.27 11.78
CA VAL A 59 -7.82 4.68 11.88
C VAL A 59 -7.29 5.22 13.20
N SER A 60 -6.54 6.32 13.11
CA SER A 60 -6.01 7.06 14.25
C SER A 60 -6.15 8.56 13.98
N GLU A 61 -5.74 9.40 14.93
CA GLU A 61 -5.86 10.85 14.80
C GLU A 61 -5.19 11.35 13.52
N ASN A 62 -5.99 11.88 12.60
CA ASN A 62 -5.59 12.39 11.29
C ASN A 62 -4.87 11.39 10.36
N ARG A 63 -5.03 10.07 10.57
CA ARG A 63 -4.37 9.04 9.76
C ARG A 63 -5.26 7.83 9.52
N ILE A 64 -5.34 7.43 8.24
CA ILE A 64 -5.87 6.14 7.81
C ILE A 64 -4.71 5.36 7.18
N LEU A 65 -4.47 4.15 7.66
CA LEU A 65 -3.49 3.22 7.11
C LEU A 65 -4.24 1.99 6.57
N ILE A 66 -3.91 1.58 5.35
CA ILE A 66 -4.47 0.39 4.69
C ILE A 66 -3.32 -0.56 4.41
N GLU A 67 -3.38 -1.76 4.96
CA GLU A 67 -2.33 -2.78 4.84
C GLU A 67 -2.90 -4.05 4.25
N LYS A 68 -2.16 -4.67 3.32
CA LYS A 68 -2.53 -5.98 2.78
C LYS A 68 -2.26 -7.03 3.85
N ILE A 69 -3.24 -7.89 4.12
CA ILE A 69 -3.02 -9.05 4.96
C ILE A 69 -2.19 -10.05 4.15
N ILE A 70 -0.96 -10.29 4.58
CA ILE A 70 -0.12 -11.36 4.05
C ILE A 70 -0.24 -12.50 5.04
N ASP A 71 -1.09 -13.48 4.73
CA ASP A 71 -1.12 -14.71 5.51
C ASP A 71 0.26 -15.38 5.41
N ARG A 72 1.00 -15.39 6.51
CA ARG A 72 2.18 -16.23 6.63
C ARG A 72 1.67 -17.65 6.81
N ILE A 73 1.75 -18.44 5.75
CA ILE A 73 1.69 -19.90 5.88
C ILE A 73 3.00 -20.29 6.57
N ASP A 74 2.92 -20.56 7.87
CA ASP A 74 3.99 -21.22 8.63
C ASP A 74 4.13 -22.69 8.20
#